data_AF-A0A2K9ERD0-F1
#
_entry.id   AF-A0A2K9ERD0-F1
#
_cell.length_a   1.000
_cell.length_b   1.000
_cell.length_c   1.000
_cell.angle_alpha   90.00
_cell.angle_beta   90.00
_cell.angle_gamma   90.00
#
_symmetry.space_group_name_H-M   'P 1'
#
loop_
_entity.id
_entity.type
_entity.pdbx_description
1 polymer ?
#
loop_
_entity_poly.entity_id
_entity_poly.type
_entity_poly.pdbx_seq_one_letter_code
_entity_poly.pdbx_strand_id
1 'polypeptide(L)'
;MPEKGQVKYGIEKVKSNIGAAASVAVLDILIRGAVRQVIRIFNTIGSFLSIIPGAAFIIRLFNLVVETACNYIDECILGYIFVSRENNPEANIWKTSADGIVLYAQNWKAIGVGAVKTVLMLWVLKAILYIVSFALFASSLNMGFFGVLFIALVVWALNKAIIDPLATVNMAKAYFAAIEQNPVPAVDLYEKVSNASSKFRQILDNAGSAAGGMAQPTNI
;
A
#
# COMPACT_ATOMS: atom_id res chain seq x y z
N MET A 1 22.71 -9.46 -13.75
CA MET A 1 22.31 -8.12 -13.23
C MET A 1 22.02 -7.22 -14.42
N PRO A 2 21.07 -6.27 -14.34
CA PRO A 2 20.80 -5.36 -15.46
C PRO A 2 22.07 -4.57 -15.81
N GLU A 3 22.44 -4.54 -17.09
CA GLU A 3 23.69 -3.93 -17.58
C GLU A 3 23.83 -2.43 -17.24
N LYS A 4 22.71 -1.74 -17.02
CA LYS A 4 22.65 -0.31 -16.72
C LYS A 4 22.64 0.05 -15.22
N GLY A 5 22.84 -0.93 -14.32
CA GLY A 5 22.71 -0.77 -12.87
C GLY A 5 21.26 -0.81 -12.38
N GLN A 6 21.04 -1.35 -11.16
CA GLN A 6 19.69 -1.65 -10.64
C GLN A 6 18.79 -0.40 -10.49
N VAL A 7 19.36 0.73 -10.09
CA VAL A 7 18.62 1.99 -9.89
C VAL A 7 18.06 2.50 -11.22
N LYS A 8 18.92 2.58 -12.24
CA LYS A 8 18.51 3.08 -13.57
C LYS A 8 17.49 2.15 -14.22
N TYR A 9 17.69 0.83 -14.09
CA TYR A 9 16.72 -0.17 -14.52
C TYR A 9 15.34 0.05 -13.88
N GLY A 10 15.31 0.25 -12.54
CA GLY A 10 14.07 0.53 -11.82
C GLY A 10 13.38 1.81 -12.29
N ILE A 11 14.13 2.89 -12.48
CA ILE A 11 13.59 4.17 -12.98
C ILE A 11 13.01 4.02 -14.39
N GLU A 12 13.73 3.35 -15.30
CA GLU A 12 13.26 3.10 -16.67
C GLU A 12 11.95 2.30 -16.67
N LYS A 13 11.89 1.26 -15.83
CA LYS A 13 10.69 0.41 -15.67
C LYS A 13 9.49 1.16 -15.13
N VAL A 14 9.65 2.02 -14.13
CA VAL A 14 8.54 2.86 -13.60
C VAL A 14 8.05 3.82 -14.69
N LYS A 15 8.97 4.45 -15.42
CA LYS A 15 8.62 5.38 -16.51
C LYS A 15 7.85 4.70 -17.63
N SER A 16 8.23 3.49 -18.04
CA SER A 16 7.52 2.77 -19.10
C SER A 16 6.12 2.31 -18.69
N ASN A 17 5.94 1.93 -17.42
CA ASN A 17 4.69 1.30 -16.95
C ASN A 17 3.73 2.24 -16.23
N ILE A 18 4.13 3.45 -15.81
CA ILE A 18 3.21 4.40 -15.14
C ILE A 18 3.35 5.81 -15.72
N GLY A 19 4.55 6.18 -16.17
CA GLY A 19 4.82 7.47 -16.81
C GLY A 19 5.72 8.37 -15.99
N ALA A 20 5.54 9.67 -16.13
CA ALA A 20 6.34 10.65 -15.41
C ALA A 20 6.13 10.57 -13.88
N ALA A 21 7.12 11.03 -13.11
CA ALA A 21 7.05 11.02 -11.65
C ALA A 21 5.81 11.74 -11.09
N ALA A 22 5.34 12.80 -11.76
CA ALA A 22 4.10 13.49 -11.40
C ALA A 22 2.86 12.58 -11.51
N SER A 23 2.76 11.80 -12.59
CA SER A 23 1.66 10.83 -12.78
C SER A 23 1.69 9.73 -11.73
N VAL A 24 2.88 9.21 -11.40
CA VAL A 24 3.06 8.22 -10.33
C VAL A 24 2.63 8.79 -8.98
N ALA A 25 3.02 10.02 -8.66
CA ALA A 25 2.66 10.67 -7.39
C ALA A 25 1.16 10.95 -7.28
N VAL A 26 0.53 11.44 -8.36
CA VAL A 26 -0.93 11.63 -8.39
C VAL A 26 -1.63 10.29 -8.16
N LEU A 27 -1.16 9.24 -8.83
CA LEU A 27 -1.76 7.92 -8.72
C LEU A 27 -1.61 7.34 -7.31
N ASP A 28 -0.43 7.45 -6.70
CA ASP A 28 -0.18 7.06 -5.30
C ASP A 28 -1.14 7.77 -4.34
N ILE A 29 -1.25 9.10 -4.43
CA ILE A 29 -2.14 9.89 -3.58
C ILE A 29 -3.60 9.47 -3.73
N LEU A 30 -4.05 9.20 -4.96
CA LEU A 30 -5.43 8.79 -5.23
C LEU A 30 -5.70 7.37 -4.73
N ILE A 31 -4.80 6.41 -4.97
CA ILE A 31 -4.92 5.03 -4.49
C ILE A 31 -4.93 5.01 -2.96
N ARG A 32 -3.92 5.62 -2.33
CA ARG A 32 -3.81 5.70 -0.88
C ARG A 32 -5.03 6.36 -0.25
N GLY A 33 -5.50 7.45 -0.86
CA GLY A 33 -6.72 8.14 -0.44
C GLY A 33 -7.96 7.26 -0.57
N ALA A 34 -8.09 6.54 -1.69
CA ALA A 34 -9.23 5.67 -1.94
C ALA A 34 -9.33 4.52 -0.95
N VAL A 35 -8.21 3.81 -0.74
CA VAL A 35 -8.18 2.69 0.20
C VAL A 35 -8.47 3.14 1.64
N ARG A 36 -7.90 4.27 2.07
CA ARG A 36 -8.20 4.85 3.40
C ARG A 36 -9.66 5.25 3.56
N GLN A 37 -10.30 5.83 2.53
CA GLN A 37 -11.71 6.19 2.57
C GLN A 37 -12.61 4.96 2.70
N VAL A 38 -12.35 3.93 1.89
CA VAL A 38 -13.07 2.65 1.92
C VAL A 38 -12.99 2.01 3.31
N ILE A 39 -11.78 1.90 3.86
CA ILE A 39 -11.54 1.27 5.15
C ILE A 39 -12.18 2.05 6.30
N ARG A 40 -12.17 3.39 6.25
CA ARG A 40 -12.78 4.22 7.30
C ARG A 40 -14.28 3.95 7.42
N ILE A 41 -14.97 3.71 6.30
CA ILE A 41 -16.40 3.36 6.30
C ILE A 41 -16.64 1.99 6.96
N PHE A 42 -15.77 1.01 6.69
CA PHE A 42 -15.84 -0.29 7.36
C PHE A 42 -15.53 -0.20 8.87
N ASN A 43 -14.63 0.70 9.29
CA ASN A 43 -14.33 0.90 10.71
C ASN A 43 -15.51 1.49 11.50
N THR A 44 -16.40 2.26 10.86
CA THR A 44 -17.67 2.72 11.48
C THR A 44 -18.58 1.53 11.85
N ILE A 45 -18.51 0.42 11.10
CA ILE A 45 -19.26 -0.82 11.34
C ILE A 45 -18.63 -1.64 12.48
N GLY A 46 -17.35 -1.41 12.79
CA GLY A 46 -16.63 -2.01 13.94
C GLY A 46 -17.18 -1.65 15.32
N SER A 47 -18.16 -0.73 15.39
CA SER A 47 -18.92 -0.41 16.62
C SER A 47 -19.61 -1.65 17.23
N PHE A 48 -19.82 -2.72 16.47
CA PHE A 48 -20.39 -3.97 16.98
C PHE A 48 -19.45 -4.74 17.93
N LEU A 49 -18.13 -4.54 17.84
CA LEU A 49 -17.16 -5.17 18.74
C LEU A 49 -17.08 -4.46 20.10
N SER A 50 -17.62 -3.24 20.22
CA SER A 50 -17.61 -2.48 21.48
C SER A 50 -18.53 -3.06 22.57
N ILE A 51 -19.40 -4.01 22.20
CA ILE A 51 -20.37 -4.67 23.07
C ILE A 51 -19.70 -5.68 24.02
N ILE A 52 -18.47 -6.13 23.73
CA ILE A 52 -17.76 -7.15 24.52
C ILE A 52 -16.85 -6.49 25.57
N PRO A 53 -17.02 -6.80 26.88
CA PRO A 53 -16.08 -6.36 27.92
C PRO A 53 -14.64 -6.82 27.59
N GLY A 54 -13.67 -5.91 27.58
CA GLY A 54 -12.28 -6.20 27.20
C GLY A 54 -11.96 -6.02 25.70
N ALA A 55 -12.94 -5.68 24.86
CA ALA A 55 -12.74 -5.43 23.43
C ALA A 55 -11.80 -4.24 23.13
N ALA A 56 -11.54 -3.35 24.09
CA ALA A 56 -10.68 -2.19 23.90
C ALA A 56 -9.26 -2.56 23.41
N PHE A 57 -8.68 -3.65 23.94
CA PHE A 57 -7.37 -4.13 23.49
C PHE A 57 -7.44 -4.71 22.07
N ILE A 58 -8.47 -5.51 21.78
CA ILE A 58 -8.70 -6.13 20.48
C ILE A 58 -8.94 -5.07 19.40
N ILE A 59 -9.75 -4.05 19.69
CA ILE A 59 -10.03 -2.93 18.80
C ILE A 59 -8.75 -2.13 18.52
N ARG A 60 -7.91 -1.88 19.54
CA ARG A 60 -6.61 -1.21 19.34
C ARG A 60 -5.69 -2.03 18.43
N LEU A 61 -5.60 -3.34 18.66
CA LEU A 61 -4.79 -4.23 17.83
C LEU A 61 -5.31 -4.28 16.39
N PHE A 62 -6.63 -4.39 16.22
CA PHE A 62 -7.29 -4.35 14.92
C PHE A 62 -7.00 -3.04 14.18
N ASN A 63 -7.17 -1.90 14.85
CA ASN A 63 -6.89 -0.58 14.27
C ASN A 63 -5.42 -0.46 13.82
N LEU A 64 -4.49 -0.96 14.63
CA LEU A 64 -3.07 -0.97 14.29
C LEU A 64 -2.79 -1.83 13.06
N VAL A 65 -3.42 -3.01 12.98
CA VAL A 65 -3.30 -3.90 11.81
C VAL A 65 -3.84 -3.22 10.56
N VAL A 66 -5.02 -2.63 10.65
CA VAL A 66 -5.68 -1.93 9.55
C VAL A 66 -4.86 -0.74 9.08
N GLU A 67 -4.37 0.09 10.01
CA GLU A 67 -3.52 1.24 9.70
C GLU A 67 -2.21 0.81 9.03
N THR A 68 -1.57 -0.24 9.55
CA THR A 68 -0.35 -0.80 8.94
C THR A 68 -0.64 -1.31 7.53
N ALA A 69 -1.73 -2.06 7.33
CA ALA A 69 -2.14 -2.53 6.01
C ALA A 69 -2.36 -1.35 5.04
N CYS A 70 -3.02 -0.28 5.49
CA CYS A 70 -3.28 0.92 4.70
C CYS A 70 -2.00 1.63 4.22
N ASN A 71 -0.89 1.48 4.94
CA ASN A 71 0.36 2.15 4.61
C ASN A 71 1.12 1.46 3.49
N TYR A 72 0.86 0.17 3.26
CA TYR A 72 1.57 -0.66 2.27
C TYR A 72 0.66 -1.15 1.13
N ILE A 73 -0.66 -1.07 1.28
CA ILE A 73 -1.60 -1.58 0.28
C ILE A 73 -1.57 -0.78 -1.03
N ASP A 74 -1.33 0.52 -0.95
CA ASP A 74 -1.13 1.37 -2.11
C ASP A 74 0.11 0.99 -2.91
N GLU A 75 1.21 0.64 -2.22
CA GLU A 75 2.41 0.09 -2.86
C GLU A 75 2.12 -1.27 -3.53
N CYS A 76 1.27 -2.11 -2.92
CA CYS A 76 0.82 -3.37 -3.52
C CYS A 76 0.01 -3.13 -4.80
N ILE A 77 -0.90 -2.15 -4.79
CA ILE A 77 -1.72 -1.79 -5.95
C ILE A 77 -0.84 -1.16 -7.04
N LEU A 78 0.15 -0.33 -6.70
CA LEU A 78 1.16 0.16 -7.65
C LEU A 78 1.96 -1.00 -8.26
N GLY A 79 2.33 -1.99 -7.46
CA GLY A 79 2.94 -3.23 -7.93
C GLY A 79 2.03 -4.00 -8.89
N TYR A 80 0.73 -4.08 -8.60
CA TYR A 80 -0.25 -4.69 -9.49
C TYR A 80 -0.35 -3.95 -10.83
N ILE A 81 -0.47 -2.62 -10.80
CA ILE A 81 -0.49 -1.79 -12.01
C ILE A 81 0.75 -2.04 -12.86
N PHE A 82 1.92 -2.11 -12.21
CA PHE A 82 3.18 -2.39 -12.87
C PHE A 82 3.16 -3.77 -13.58
N VAL A 83 2.81 -4.83 -12.87
CA VAL A 83 2.75 -6.20 -13.42
C VAL A 83 1.71 -6.31 -14.54
N SER A 84 0.53 -5.73 -14.35
CA SER A 84 -0.54 -5.74 -15.35
C SER A 84 -0.14 -5.00 -16.62
N ARG A 85 0.56 -3.86 -16.52
CA ARG A 85 1.02 -3.10 -17.69
C ARG A 85 2.27 -3.68 -18.34
N GLU A 86 3.09 -4.39 -17.58
CA GLU A 86 4.18 -5.17 -18.18
C GLU A 86 3.64 -6.30 -19.06
N ASN A 87 2.56 -6.95 -18.62
CA ASN A 87 1.88 -8.00 -19.40
C ASN A 87 0.97 -7.44 -20.51
N ASN A 88 0.45 -6.22 -20.35
CA ASN A 88 -0.40 -5.54 -21.33
C ASN A 88 -0.07 -4.03 -21.38
N PRO A 89 0.91 -3.60 -22.20
CA PRO A 89 1.38 -2.22 -22.24
C PRO A 89 0.31 -1.17 -22.59
N GLU A 90 -0.66 -1.58 -23.41
CA GLU A 90 -1.80 -0.76 -23.88
C GLU A 90 -2.90 -0.59 -22.81
N ALA A 91 -2.81 -1.33 -21.69
CA ALA A 91 -3.81 -1.25 -20.63
C ALA A 91 -3.86 0.17 -20.02
N ASN A 92 -5.08 0.69 -19.93
CA ASN A 92 -5.35 1.98 -19.32
C ASN A 92 -4.98 1.97 -17.83
N ILE A 93 -3.99 2.80 -17.46
CA ILE A 93 -3.45 2.88 -16.09
C ILE A 93 -4.57 3.13 -15.06
N TRP A 94 -5.49 4.04 -15.36
CA TRP A 94 -6.56 4.42 -14.44
C TRP A 94 -7.55 3.28 -14.23
N LYS A 95 -7.91 2.56 -15.29
CA LYS A 95 -8.72 1.34 -15.17
C LYS A 95 -8.00 0.29 -14.35
N THR A 96 -6.74 -0.04 -14.67
CA THR A 96 -5.94 -1.00 -13.91
C THR A 96 -5.81 -0.61 -12.43
N SER A 97 -5.74 0.68 -12.14
CA SER A 97 -5.71 1.18 -10.76
C SER A 97 -7.03 0.97 -10.03
N ALA A 98 -8.16 1.22 -10.70
CA ALA A 98 -9.47 0.91 -10.16
C ALA A 98 -9.62 -0.59 -9.89
N ASP A 99 -9.14 -1.42 -10.81
CA ASP A 99 -9.21 -2.89 -10.73
C ASP A 99 -8.43 -3.39 -9.52
N GLY A 100 -7.22 -2.86 -9.29
CA GLY A 100 -6.42 -3.20 -8.11
C GLY A 100 -7.12 -2.82 -6.79
N ILE A 101 -7.77 -1.65 -6.72
CA ILE A 101 -8.54 -1.26 -5.53
C ILE A 101 -9.75 -2.17 -5.32
N VAL A 102 -10.44 -2.57 -6.39
CA VAL A 102 -11.58 -3.50 -6.31
C VAL A 102 -11.11 -4.89 -5.88
N LEU A 103 -10.00 -5.38 -6.42
CA LEU A 103 -9.39 -6.65 -6.02
C LEU A 103 -8.98 -6.67 -4.54
N TYR A 104 -8.48 -5.54 -4.02
CA TYR A 104 -8.28 -5.37 -2.59
C TYR A 104 -9.59 -5.51 -1.81
N ALA A 105 -10.62 -4.76 -2.19
CA ALA A 105 -11.92 -4.79 -1.51
C ALA A 105 -12.57 -6.18 -1.57
N GLN A 106 -12.39 -6.91 -2.67
CA GLN A 106 -12.88 -8.27 -2.85
C GLN A 106 -12.17 -9.26 -1.93
N ASN A 107 -10.85 -9.14 -1.78
CA ASN A 107 -10.01 -10.09 -1.06
C ASN A 107 -9.56 -9.58 0.32
N TRP A 108 -10.27 -8.60 0.88
CA TRP A 108 -9.86 -7.89 2.11
C TRP A 108 -9.58 -8.82 3.30
N LYS A 109 -10.29 -9.95 3.42
CA LYS A 109 -10.08 -10.93 4.49
C LYS A 109 -8.74 -11.65 4.36
N ALA A 110 -8.44 -12.18 3.17
CA ALA A 110 -7.20 -12.90 2.90
C ALA A 110 -5.99 -11.97 3.06
N ILE A 111 -6.11 -10.75 2.52
CA ILE A 111 -5.08 -9.71 2.63
C ILE A 111 -4.94 -9.27 4.10
N GLY A 112 -6.05 -9.15 4.84
CA GLY A 112 -6.07 -8.82 6.26
C GLY A 112 -5.33 -9.86 7.13
N VAL A 113 -5.47 -11.16 6.84
CA VAL A 113 -4.69 -12.21 7.52
C VAL A 113 -3.19 -12.04 7.25
N GLY A 114 -2.82 -11.70 6.02
CA GLY A 114 -1.44 -11.34 5.67
C GLY A 114 -0.95 -10.11 6.46
N ALA A 115 -1.79 -9.07 6.57
CA ALA A 115 -1.48 -7.87 7.31
C ALA A 115 -1.27 -8.12 8.81
N VAL A 116 -2.09 -8.96 9.44
CA VAL A 116 -1.89 -9.37 10.85
C VAL A 116 -0.51 -10.00 11.03
N LYS A 117 -0.13 -10.93 10.14
CA LYS A 117 1.19 -11.58 10.19
C LYS A 117 2.31 -10.57 10.01
N THR A 118 2.18 -9.66 9.04
CA THR A 118 3.15 -8.58 8.81
C THR A 118 3.28 -7.72 10.06
N VAL A 119 2.19 -7.23 10.63
CA VAL A 119 2.20 -6.37 11.83
C VAL A 119 2.92 -7.03 13.01
N LEU A 120 2.59 -8.30 13.30
CA LEU A 120 3.23 -9.06 14.36
C LEU A 120 4.75 -9.19 14.13
N MET A 121 5.15 -9.53 12.90
CA MET A 121 6.56 -9.59 12.52
C MET A 121 7.26 -8.24 12.69
N LEU A 122 6.65 -7.14 12.24
CA LEU A 122 7.21 -5.80 12.36
C LEU A 122 7.36 -5.37 13.81
N TRP A 123 6.40 -5.73 14.68
CA TRP A 123 6.50 -5.45 16.11
C TRP A 123 7.73 -6.12 16.74
N VAL A 124 7.94 -7.41 16.46
CA VAL A 124 9.10 -8.16 16.95
C VAL A 124 10.39 -7.56 16.40
N LEU A 125 10.46 -7.31 15.09
CA LEU A 125 11.66 -6.75 14.47
C LEU A 125 11.98 -5.34 14.97
N LYS A 126 10.96 -4.48 15.15
CA LYS A 126 11.14 -3.14 15.73
C LYS A 126 11.63 -3.24 17.17
N ALA A 127 11.05 -4.12 17.98
CA ALA A 127 11.50 -4.33 19.36
C ALA A 127 12.98 -4.77 19.41
N ILE A 128 13.37 -5.73 18.58
CA ILE A 128 14.76 -6.16 18.44
C ILE A 128 15.65 -4.99 18.01
N LEU A 129 15.23 -4.22 17.01
CA LEU A 129 15.96 -3.06 16.52
C LEU A 129 16.20 -2.03 17.63
N TYR A 130 15.17 -1.67 18.39
CA TYR A 130 15.29 -0.76 19.53
C TYR A 130 16.25 -1.31 20.59
N ILE A 131 16.14 -2.58 20.96
CA ILE A 131 17.01 -3.21 21.98
C ILE A 131 18.46 -3.22 21.52
N VAL A 132 18.73 -3.63 20.27
CA VAL A 132 20.08 -3.71 19.72
C VAL A 132 20.69 -2.32 19.58
N SER A 133 19.96 -1.35 19.02
CA SER A 133 20.45 0.02 18.91
C SER A 133 20.71 0.64 20.27
N PHE A 134 19.84 0.41 21.26
CA PHE A 134 20.10 0.88 22.61
C PHE A 134 21.34 0.21 23.19
N ALA A 135 21.46 -1.12 23.14
CA ALA A 135 22.61 -1.84 23.71
C ALA A 135 23.96 -1.42 23.09
N LEU A 136 24.02 -1.19 21.78
CA LEU A 136 25.26 -0.83 21.08
C LEU A 136 25.74 0.60 21.41
N PHE A 137 24.79 1.53 21.49
CA PHE A 137 25.12 2.96 21.61
C PHE A 137 24.98 3.46 23.05
N ALA A 138 24.40 2.68 23.96
CA ALA A 138 24.06 3.17 25.29
C ALA A 138 25.28 3.52 26.15
N SER A 139 26.33 2.70 26.07
CA SER A 139 27.57 2.89 26.83
C SER A 139 28.56 3.85 26.15
N SER A 140 28.41 4.05 24.84
CA SER A 140 29.40 4.72 24.00
C SER A 140 29.12 6.20 23.79
N LEU A 141 27.87 6.62 24.03
CA LEU A 141 27.45 8.01 23.90
C LEU A 141 27.25 8.61 25.28
N ASN A 142 27.70 9.85 25.46
CA ASN A 142 27.25 10.63 26.60
C ASN A 142 25.74 10.81 26.44
N MET A 143 24.98 10.20 27.34
CA MET A 143 23.51 10.10 27.32
C MET A 143 22.77 11.43 27.53
N GLY A 144 23.43 12.55 27.22
CA GLY A 144 22.76 13.83 27.04
C GLY A 144 21.86 13.82 25.79
N PHE A 145 21.14 14.93 25.62
CA PHE A 145 20.16 15.15 24.56
C PHE A 145 20.62 14.67 23.17
N PHE A 146 21.86 15.01 22.76
CA PHE A 146 22.39 14.64 21.45
C PHE A 146 22.66 13.13 21.28
N GLY A 147 23.02 12.42 22.34
CA GLY A 147 23.21 10.96 22.29
C GLY A 147 21.89 10.23 22.06
N VAL A 148 20.84 10.64 22.77
CA VAL A 148 19.48 10.11 22.58
C VAL A 148 18.95 10.42 21.18
N LEU A 149 19.14 11.65 20.69
CA LEU A 149 18.75 12.02 19.33
C LEU A 149 19.49 11.19 18.27
N PHE A 150 20.78 10.95 18.46
CA PHE A 150 21.55 10.13 17.53
C PHE A 150 21.02 8.69 17.47
N ILE A 151 20.74 8.07 18.63
CA ILE A 151 20.14 6.72 18.66
C ILE A 151 18.77 6.72 17.98
N ALA A 152 17.92 7.71 18.25
CA ALA A 152 16.62 7.83 17.60
C ALA A 152 16.74 7.97 16.07
N LEU A 153 17.71 8.75 15.59
CA LEU A 153 17.99 8.90 14.16
C LEU A 153 18.45 7.58 13.53
N VAL A 154 19.37 6.86 14.18
CA VAL A 154 19.85 5.55 13.71
C VAL A 154 18.71 4.54 13.65
N VAL A 155 17.89 4.46 14.69
CA VAL A 155 16.73 3.55 14.71
C VAL A 155 15.73 3.92 13.61
N TRP A 156 15.44 5.21 13.43
CA TRP A 156 14.56 5.67 12.36
C TRP A 156 15.10 5.29 10.98
N ALA A 157 16.40 5.51 10.73
CA ALA A 157 17.07 5.17 9.47
C ALA A 157 17.06 3.66 9.20
N LEU A 158 17.40 2.84 10.20
CA LEU A 158 17.36 1.38 10.08
C LEU A 158 15.94 0.85 9.88
N ASN A 159 14.95 1.46 10.55
CA ASN A 159 13.55 1.12 10.32
C ASN A 159 13.15 1.41 8.86
N LYS A 160 13.54 2.56 8.32
CA LYS A 160 13.27 2.91 6.92
C LYS A 160 14.01 2.03 5.91
N ALA A 161 15.24 1.61 6.22
CA ALA A 161 16.08 0.84 5.29
C ALA A 161 15.78 -0.67 5.30
N ILE A 162 15.28 -1.21 6.40
CA ILE A 162 15.13 -2.66 6.59
C ILE A 162 13.66 -3.04 6.79
N ILE A 163 13.00 -2.41 7.75
CA ILE A 163 11.68 -2.83 8.22
C ILE A 163 10.60 -2.48 7.20
N ASP A 164 10.61 -1.25 6.68
CA ASP A 164 9.61 -0.82 5.69
C ASP A 164 9.68 -1.66 4.39
N PRO A 165 10.84 -1.89 3.75
CA PRO A 165 10.91 -2.76 2.58
C PRO A 165 10.44 -4.19 2.83
N LEU A 166 10.78 -4.78 3.98
CA LEU A 166 10.30 -6.12 4.35
C LEU A 166 8.78 -6.16 4.55
N ALA A 167 8.20 -5.09 5.11
CA ALA A 167 6.76 -4.96 5.25
C ALA A 167 6.07 -4.90 3.89
N THR A 168 6.58 -4.04 2.99
CA THR A 168 6.08 -3.90 1.61
C THR A 168 6.09 -5.24 0.89
N VAL A 169 7.20 -5.99 0.94
CA VAL A 169 7.31 -7.30 0.27
C VAL A 169 6.32 -8.31 0.86
N ASN A 170 6.19 -8.41 2.18
CA ASN A 170 5.25 -9.37 2.78
C ASN A 170 3.80 -9.01 2.47
N MET A 171 3.45 -7.73 2.50
CA MET A 171 2.12 -7.25 2.11
C MET A 171 1.84 -7.50 0.63
N ALA A 172 2.82 -7.23 -0.25
CA ALA A 172 2.71 -7.52 -1.67
C ALA A 172 2.49 -9.01 -1.92
N LYS A 173 3.25 -9.90 -1.25
CA LYS A 173 3.03 -11.35 -1.35
C LYS A 173 1.63 -11.76 -0.91
N ALA A 174 1.13 -11.20 0.19
CA ALA A 174 -0.23 -11.47 0.66
C ALA A 174 -1.30 -10.97 -0.33
N TYR A 175 -1.09 -9.78 -0.90
CA TYR A 175 -1.96 -9.20 -1.92
C TYR A 175 -1.98 -10.06 -3.19
N PHE A 176 -0.82 -10.35 -3.76
CA PHE A 176 -0.70 -11.13 -5.00
C PHE A 176 -1.23 -12.56 -4.83
N ALA A 177 -0.93 -13.23 -3.73
CA ALA A 177 -1.50 -14.55 -3.46
C ALA A 177 -3.03 -14.53 -3.33
N ALA A 178 -3.60 -13.44 -2.79
CA ALA A 178 -5.05 -13.31 -2.65
C ALA A 178 -5.74 -13.05 -4.00
N ILE A 179 -5.15 -12.21 -4.86
CA ILE A 179 -5.72 -11.97 -6.20
C ILE A 179 -5.49 -13.17 -7.13
N GLU A 180 -4.43 -13.97 -6.96
CA GLU A 180 -4.24 -15.20 -7.75
C GLU A 180 -5.38 -16.20 -7.52
N GLN A 181 -5.93 -16.25 -6.30
CA GLN A 181 -7.07 -17.10 -5.97
C GLN A 181 -8.39 -16.56 -6.54
N ASN A 182 -8.55 -15.22 -6.60
CA ASN A 182 -9.73 -14.56 -7.14
C ASN A 182 -9.33 -13.38 -8.06
N PRO A 183 -8.91 -13.66 -9.30
CA PRO A 183 -8.23 -12.68 -10.16
C PRO A 183 -9.17 -11.71 -10.88
N VAL A 184 -10.47 -12.01 -10.93
CA VAL A 184 -11.46 -11.21 -11.64
C VAL A 184 -12.06 -10.18 -10.68
N PRO A 185 -11.91 -8.86 -10.95
CA PRO A 185 -12.52 -7.81 -10.15
C PRO A 185 -14.06 -7.89 -10.24
N ALA A 186 -14.74 -8.00 -9.10
CA ALA A 186 -16.18 -8.09 -9.05
C ALA A 186 -16.84 -6.76 -9.46
N VAL A 187 -17.76 -6.82 -10.43
CA VAL A 187 -18.38 -5.62 -11.05
C VAL A 187 -19.23 -4.83 -10.03
N ASP A 188 -19.94 -5.53 -9.14
CA ASP A 188 -20.78 -4.92 -8.10
C ASP A 188 -19.97 -4.12 -7.06
N LEU A 189 -18.68 -4.44 -6.90
CA LEU A 189 -17.81 -3.73 -5.98
C LEU A 189 -17.37 -2.38 -6.52
N TYR A 190 -17.35 -2.15 -7.83
CA TYR A 190 -17.00 -0.83 -8.37
C TYR A 190 -17.97 0.25 -7.88
N GLU A 191 -19.27 -0.04 -7.91
CA GLU A 191 -20.28 0.90 -7.44
C GLU A 191 -20.18 1.13 -5.93
N LYS A 192 -20.02 0.06 -5.15
CA LYS A 192 -19.87 0.12 -3.69
C LYS A 192 -18.64 0.94 -3.28
N VAL A 193 -17.49 0.68 -3.92
CA VAL A 193 -16.23 1.39 -3.66
C VAL A 193 -16.32 2.84 -4.13
N SER A 194 -16.96 3.11 -5.28
CA SER A 194 -17.25 4.46 -5.76
C SER A 194 -18.09 5.25 -4.77
N ASN A 195 -19.14 4.65 -4.21
CA ASN A 195 -19.97 5.29 -3.20
C ASN A 195 -19.23 5.54 -1.88
N ALA A 196 -18.25 4.70 -1.57
CA ALA A 196 -17.42 4.82 -0.38
C ALA A 196 -16.26 5.83 -0.52
N SER A 197 -15.83 6.16 -1.75
CA SER A 197 -14.56 6.85 -1.98
C SER A 197 -14.62 7.86 -3.11
N SER A 198 -14.50 9.15 -2.75
CA SER A 198 -14.38 10.22 -3.73
C SER A 198 -13.08 10.14 -4.53
N LYS A 199 -12.01 9.58 -3.96
CA LYS A 199 -10.74 9.36 -4.66
C LYS A 199 -10.84 8.23 -5.68
N PHE A 200 -11.60 7.18 -5.37
CA PHE A 200 -11.88 6.12 -6.33
C PHE A 200 -12.75 6.62 -7.48
N ARG A 201 -13.74 7.47 -7.22
CA ARG A 201 -14.51 8.16 -8.28
C ARG A 201 -13.59 8.93 -9.23
N GLN A 202 -12.65 9.71 -8.71
CA GLN A 202 -11.67 10.42 -9.54
C GLN A 202 -10.83 9.47 -10.41
N ILE A 203 -10.45 8.29 -9.89
CA ILE A 203 -9.75 7.27 -10.69
C ILE A 203 -10.65 6.74 -11.82
N LEU A 204 -11.93 6.46 -11.55
CA LEU A 204 -12.88 6.01 -12.57
C LEU A 204 -13.18 7.07 -13.62
N ASP A 205 -13.35 8.32 -13.21
CA ASP A 205 -13.58 9.45 -14.12
C ASP A 205 -12.39 9.58 -15.08
N ASN A 206 -11.16 9.53 -14.56
CA ASN A 206 -9.95 9.54 -15.38
C ASN A 206 -9.85 8.32 -16.31
N ALA A 207 -10.34 7.15 -15.89
CA ALA A 207 -10.41 5.97 -16.75
C ALA A 207 -11.38 6.17 -17.91
N GLY A 208 -12.54 6.77 -17.66
CA GLY A 208 -13.54 7.11 -18.68
C GLY A 208 -13.06 8.20 -19.65
N SER A 209 -12.45 9.28 -19.13
CA SER A 209 -11.86 10.34 -19.96
C SER A 209 -10.73 9.83 -20.84
N ALA A 210 -9.90 8.91 -20.33
CA ALA A 210 -8.83 8.28 -21.12
C ALA A 210 -9.36 7.30 -22.18
N ALA A 211 -10.53 6.67 -21.97
CA ALA A 211 -11.21 5.88 -22.99
C ALA A 211 -11.85 6.75 -24.10
N GLY A 212 -12.33 7.94 -23.76
CA GLY A 212 -12.87 8.91 -24.73
C GLY A 212 -11.81 9.60 -25.60
N GLY A 213 -10.56 9.67 -25.14
CA GLY A 213 -9.44 10.31 -25.84
C GLY A 213 -8.86 9.54 -27.03
N MET A 214 -9.24 8.28 -27.24
CA MET A 214 -8.84 7.47 -28.41
C MET A 214 -9.92 7.41 -29.50
N ALA A 215 -11.07 8.06 -29.31
CA ALA A 215 -12.20 8.06 -30.25
C ALA A 215 -12.35 9.39 -31.01
N GLN A 216 -11.25 10.04 -31.38
CA GLN A 216 -11.28 11.00 -32.49
C GLN A 216 -10.54 10.41 -33.70
N PRO A 217 -11.27 9.90 -34.71
CA PRO A 217 -10.69 9.81 -36.04
C PRO A 217 -10.43 11.25 -36.48
N THR A 218 -9.16 11.57 -36.76
CA THR A 218 -8.79 12.73 -37.55
C THR A 218 -9.41 12.57 -38.93
N ASN A 219 -10.63 13.09 -39.09
CA ASN A 219 -11.17 13.50 -40.38
C ASN A 219 -10.81 14.98 -40.54
N ILE A 220 -9.73 15.29 -41.26
CA ILE A 220 -9.70 16.02 -42.54
C ILE A 220 -8.40 15.60 -43.26
#